data_AF-A0A535YUS6-F1
#
_entry.id   AF-A0A535YUS6-F1
#
_cell.length_a   1.000
_cell.length_b   1.000
_cell.length_c   1.000
_cell.angle_alpha   90.00
_cell.angle_beta   90.00
_cell.angle_gamma   90.00
#
_symmetry.space_group_name_H-M   'P 1'
#
loop_
_entity.id
_entity.type
_entity.pdbx_description
1 polymer ?
#
loop_
_entity_poly.entity_id
_entity_poly.type
_entity_poly.pdbx_seq_one_letter_code
_entity_poly.pdbx_strand_id
1 'polypeptide(L)'
;GFACDVVVHGGAGAYICGEETALIDSLEGLRGQPRLKPPFPAVKGLYGQPTVVNNVETLCNLPHIVLRGGAWFKSLGTESSTGTRVFCCSGHIKRPGSYEMLLGTPIRELLEEECGGMLAGSTLKAFQPGGGSMQVLLPQHVDLPLDMAEVQKAGSSLGAGAMIFMDQDTCLVDVSMRLVDFYQHESCG
;
A
#
# COMPACT_ATOMS: atom_id res chain seq x y z
N GLY A 1 5.04 12.23 -34.48
CA GLY A 1 4.23 11.19 -33.79
C GLY A 1 4.83 10.93 -32.43
N PHE A 2 4.08 10.28 -31.54
CA PHE A 2 4.58 9.77 -30.26
C PHE A 2 5.05 8.32 -30.45
N ALA A 3 6.21 7.96 -29.89
CA ALA A 3 6.74 6.60 -29.92
C ALA A 3 6.99 6.14 -28.49
N CYS A 4 6.37 5.02 -28.11
CA CYS A 4 6.47 4.45 -26.77
C CYS A 4 6.36 2.93 -26.88
N ASP A 5 7.42 2.25 -26.45
CA ASP A 5 7.47 0.81 -26.33
C ASP A 5 7.19 0.42 -24.88
N VAL A 6 6.32 -0.58 -24.70
CA VAL A 6 6.00 -1.13 -23.39
C VAL A 6 6.53 -2.54 -23.31
N VAL A 7 7.40 -2.77 -22.33
CA VAL A 7 8.01 -4.08 -22.09
C VAL A 7 7.62 -4.55 -20.69
N VAL A 8 7.20 -5.81 -20.59
CA VAL A 8 6.92 -6.46 -19.30
C VAL A 8 8.13 -7.27 -18.90
N HIS A 9 8.61 -7.04 -17.67
CA HIS A 9 9.72 -7.79 -17.08
C HIS A 9 9.21 -8.57 -15.86
N GLY A 10 9.42 -9.88 -15.84
CA GLY A 10 9.03 -10.73 -14.72
C GLY A 10 10.06 -10.68 -13.60
N GLY A 11 9.62 -10.44 -12.37
CA GLY A 11 10.49 -10.55 -11.19
C GLY A 11 10.78 -12.01 -10.78
N ALA A 12 11.66 -12.19 -9.80
CA ALA A 12 12.11 -13.50 -9.33
C ALA A 12 11.67 -13.83 -7.88
N GLY A 13 10.59 -13.22 -7.40
CA GLY A 13 9.97 -13.56 -6.11
C GLY A 13 10.62 -12.95 -4.85
N ALA A 14 11.30 -11.81 -4.97
CA ALA A 14 11.90 -11.11 -3.82
C ALA A 14 11.12 -9.84 -3.46
N TYR A 15 10.64 -9.73 -2.22
CA TYR A 15 9.86 -8.58 -1.72
C TYR A 15 10.67 -7.27 -1.76
N ILE A 16 11.96 -7.33 -1.44
CA ILE A 16 12.86 -6.16 -1.48
C ILE A 16 12.97 -5.53 -2.88
N CYS A 17 12.76 -6.31 -3.96
CA CYS A 17 12.72 -5.78 -5.32
C CYS A 17 11.47 -4.92 -5.60
N GLY A 18 10.54 -4.80 -4.64
CA GLY A 18 9.48 -3.79 -4.68
C GLY A 18 9.95 -2.39 -4.27
N GLU A 19 11.12 -2.26 -3.62
CA GLU A 19 11.74 -0.96 -3.37
C GLU A 19 12.25 -0.35 -4.68
N GLU A 20 12.03 0.94 -4.86
CA GLU A 20 12.29 1.69 -6.10
C GLU A 20 13.66 1.41 -6.74
N THR A 21 14.74 1.44 -5.95
CA THR A 21 16.10 1.29 -6.46
C THR A 21 16.54 -0.16 -6.56
N ALA A 22 16.08 -1.03 -5.65
CA ALA A 22 16.27 -2.47 -5.78
C ALA A 22 15.56 -3.05 -7.02
N LEU A 23 14.39 -2.50 -7.37
CA LEU A 23 13.67 -2.82 -8.60
C LEU A 23 14.53 -2.48 -9.83
N ILE A 24 15.18 -1.32 -9.83
CA ILE A 24 16.07 -0.90 -10.92
C ILE A 24 17.27 -1.86 -11.01
N ASP A 25 17.93 -2.19 -9.91
CA ASP A 25 19.04 -3.17 -9.92
C ASP A 25 18.59 -4.53 -10.49
N SER A 26 17.43 -5.01 -10.05
CA SER A 26 16.83 -6.26 -10.55
C SER A 26 16.58 -6.20 -12.07
N LEU A 27 16.02 -5.10 -12.58
CA LEU A 27 15.81 -4.87 -14.02
C LEU A 27 17.12 -4.80 -14.82
N GLU A 28 18.21 -4.33 -14.19
CA GLU A 28 19.54 -4.30 -14.78
C GLU A 28 20.25 -5.67 -14.76
N GLY A 29 19.61 -6.70 -14.21
CA GLY A 29 20.17 -8.05 -14.08
C GLY A 29 21.12 -8.19 -12.90
N LEU A 30 21.13 -7.22 -11.99
CA LEU A 30 21.89 -7.27 -10.74
C LEU A 30 21.06 -7.93 -9.63
N ARG A 31 21.70 -8.19 -8.49
CA ARG A 31 20.96 -8.54 -7.26
C ARG A 31 20.12 -7.33 -6.86
N GLY A 32 18.84 -7.51 -6.53
CA GLY A 32 17.94 -6.45 -6.10
C GLY A 32 18.29 -5.89 -4.72
N GLN A 33 19.37 -5.12 -4.65
CA GLN A 33 19.84 -4.44 -3.46
C GLN A 33 19.55 -2.94 -3.61
N PRO A 34 18.92 -2.27 -2.64
CA PRO A 34 18.66 -0.84 -2.74
C PRO A 34 19.94 -0.03 -2.93
N ARG A 35 19.89 0.97 -3.80
CA ARG A 35 20.98 1.93 -4.01
C ARG A 35 20.91 3.03 -2.95
N LEU A 36 22.07 3.49 -2.48
CA LEU A 36 22.14 4.69 -1.65
C LEU A 36 21.69 5.91 -2.45
N LYS A 37 20.79 6.71 -1.87
CA LYS A 37 20.37 8.02 -2.40
C LYS A 37 21.25 9.08 -1.71
N PRO A 38 21.86 10.06 -2.41
CA PRO A 38 21.80 10.36 -3.86
C PRO A 38 22.81 9.57 -4.74
N PRO A 39 22.61 9.50 -6.08
CA PRO A 39 21.58 10.20 -6.86
C PRO A 39 20.19 9.52 -6.81
N PHE A 40 19.14 10.33 -6.92
CA PHE A 40 17.76 9.83 -7.03
C PHE A 40 17.49 9.25 -8.42
N PRO A 41 16.62 8.23 -8.57
CA PRO A 41 16.29 7.62 -9.85
C PRO A 41 15.77 8.61 -10.91
N ALA A 42 15.02 9.63 -10.48
CA ALA A 42 14.54 10.69 -11.37
C ALA A 42 15.66 11.46 -12.08
N VAL A 43 16.89 11.43 -11.53
CA VAL A 43 18.09 12.01 -12.15
C VAL A 43 18.94 10.91 -12.81
N LYS A 44 19.16 9.80 -12.10
CA LYS A 44 19.98 8.67 -12.56
C LYS A 44 19.42 7.35 -12.02
N GLY A 45 18.54 6.72 -12.80
CA GLY A 45 17.87 5.47 -12.50
C GLY A 45 18.31 4.32 -13.41
N LEU A 46 17.36 3.74 -14.15
CA LEU A 46 17.55 2.58 -15.02
C LEU A 46 18.57 2.87 -16.13
N TYR A 47 19.61 2.04 -16.20
CA TYR A 47 20.75 2.20 -17.13
C TYR A 47 21.40 3.59 -17.07
N GLY A 48 21.36 4.21 -15.88
CA GLY A 48 21.88 5.56 -15.64
C GLY A 48 21.05 6.69 -16.26
N GLN A 49 19.84 6.42 -16.75
CA GLN A 49 18.95 7.43 -17.34
C GLN A 49 17.93 7.96 -16.31
N PRO A 50 17.42 9.19 -16.47
CA PRO A 50 16.31 9.70 -15.70
C PRO A 50 15.11 8.74 -15.75
N THR A 51 14.70 8.22 -14.60
CA THR A 51 13.66 7.20 -14.51
C THR A 51 12.65 7.57 -13.44
N VAL A 52 11.37 7.57 -13.79
CA VAL A 52 10.28 7.75 -12.83
C VAL A 52 9.70 6.38 -12.50
N VAL A 53 9.72 6.01 -11.23
CA VAL A 53 9.11 4.77 -10.75
C VAL A 53 7.80 5.13 -10.07
N ASN A 54 6.69 4.56 -10.56
CA ASN A 54 5.37 4.72 -9.96
C ASN A 54 4.75 3.35 -9.75
N ASN A 55 3.96 3.22 -8.69
CA ASN A 55 3.11 2.06 -8.52
C ASN A 55 2.06 1.98 -9.65
N VAL A 56 1.62 0.75 -9.96
CA VAL A 56 0.60 0.47 -10.97
C VAL A 56 -0.67 1.27 -10.72
N GLU A 57 -1.16 1.34 -9.48
CA GLU A 57 -2.36 2.10 -9.11
C GLU A 57 -2.24 3.58 -9.49
N THR A 58 -1.09 4.20 -9.21
CA THR A 58 -0.82 5.60 -9.59
C THR A 58 -0.91 5.79 -11.10
N LEU A 59 -0.34 4.88 -11.89
CA LEU A 59 -0.40 4.94 -13.35
C LEU A 59 -1.82 4.68 -13.89
N CYS A 60 -2.58 3.78 -13.26
CA CYS A 60 -3.97 3.49 -13.61
C CYS A 60 -4.91 4.68 -13.36
N ASN A 61 -4.56 5.60 -12.46
CA ASN A 61 -5.32 6.83 -12.25
C ASN A 61 -5.08 7.88 -13.35
N LEU A 62 -3.95 7.82 -14.09
CA LEU A 62 -3.58 8.85 -15.07
C LEU A 62 -4.59 9.02 -16.21
N PRO A 63 -5.13 7.96 -16.86
CA PRO A 63 -6.14 8.13 -17.89
C PRO A 63 -7.36 8.92 -17.41
N HIS A 64 -7.84 8.65 -16.19
CA HIS A 64 -8.97 9.37 -15.62
C HIS A 64 -8.63 10.84 -15.35
N ILE A 65 -7.45 11.11 -14.80
CA ILE A 65 -6.97 12.47 -14.52
C ILE A 65 -6.79 13.27 -15.82
N VAL A 66 -6.19 12.67 -16.87
CA VAL A 66 -5.96 13.34 -18.15
C VAL A 66 -7.28 13.64 -18.86
N LEU A 67 -8.24 12.71 -18.83
CA LEU A 67 -9.52 12.87 -19.52
C LEU A 67 -10.50 13.80 -18.81
N ARG A 68 -10.46 13.86 -17.47
CA ARG A 68 -11.44 14.63 -16.66
C ARG A 68 -10.83 15.86 -15.98
N GLY A 69 -9.52 15.99 -16.00
CA GLY A 69 -8.76 17.08 -15.39
C GLY A 69 -8.35 16.80 -13.93
N GLY A 70 -7.22 17.39 -13.53
CA GLY A 70 -6.71 17.28 -12.16
C GLY A 70 -7.64 17.87 -11.11
N ALA A 71 -8.42 18.91 -11.45
CA ALA A 71 -9.41 19.49 -10.55
C ALA A 71 -10.54 18.49 -10.22
N TRP A 72 -10.95 17.66 -11.19
CA TRP A 72 -11.92 16.59 -10.95
C TRP A 72 -11.36 15.55 -9.97
N PHE A 73 -10.14 15.05 -10.19
CA PHE A 73 -9.56 14.06 -9.28
C PHE A 73 -9.31 14.64 -7.88
N LYS A 74 -8.89 15.92 -7.80
CA LYS A 74 -8.75 16.66 -6.52
C LYS A 74 -10.09 16.85 -5.80
N SER A 75 -11.22 16.87 -6.51
CA SER A 75 -12.54 16.98 -5.89
C SER A 75 -13.01 15.67 -5.23
N LEU A 76 -12.32 14.56 -5.49
CA LEU A 76 -12.54 13.29 -4.82
C LEU A 76 -11.70 13.23 -3.54
N GLY A 77 -12.31 12.73 -2.48
CA GLY A 77 -11.69 12.49 -1.18
C GLY A 77 -11.53 13.74 -0.32
N THR A 78 -10.44 13.84 0.42
CA THR A 78 -10.18 14.94 1.37
C THR A 78 -9.15 15.92 0.81
N GLU A 79 -8.97 17.06 1.49
CA GLU A 79 -7.92 18.02 1.12
C GLU A 79 -6.50 17.44 1.28
N SER A 80 -6.28 16.60 2.29
CA SER A 80 -5.00 15.96 2.59
C SER A 80 -4.76 14.65 1.83
N SER A 81 -5.81 14.02 1.30
CA SER A 81 -5.75 12.73 0.61
C SER A 81 -6.81 12.70 -0.50
N THR A 82 -6.40 13.05 -1.71
CA THR A 82 -7.29 13.20 -2.86
C THR A 82 -7.37 11.93 -3.71
N GLY A 83 -8.53 11.72 -4.33
CA GLY A 83 -8.77 10.57 -5.19
C GLY A 83 -9.41 9.38 -4.47
N THR A 84 -9.33 8.24 -5.14
CA THR A 84 -9.70 6.92 -4.61
C THR A 84 -8.45 6.08 -4.39
N ARG A 85 -8.58 5.04 -3.58
CA ARG A 85 -7.52 4.05 -3.34
C ARG A 85 -8.11 2.66 -3.24
N VAL A 86 -7.40 1.68 -3.77
CA VAL A 86 -7.74 0.26 -3.61
C VAL A 86 -7.18 -0.26 -2.30
N PHE A 87 -8.07 -0.73 -1.43
CA PHE A 87 -7.73 -1.39 -0.18
C PHE A 87 -7.88 -2.90 -0.32
N CYS A 88 -6.80 -3.63 -0.10
CA CYS A 88 -6.78 -5.08 -0.06
C CYS A 88 -7.01 -5.54 1.37
N CYS A 89 -8.24 -5.93 1.67
CA CYS A 89 -8.70 -6.31 3.00
C CYS A 89 -8.57 -7.82 3.22
N SER A 90 -7.95 -8.18 4.35
CA SER A 90 -7.67 -9.57 4.74
C SER A 90 -7.76 -9.76 6.26
N GLY A 91 -7.49 -10.99 6.72
CA GLY A 91 -7.56 -11.36 8.12
C GLY A 91 -8.94 -11.88 8.52
N HIS A 92 -9.39 -11.55 9.73
CA HIS A 92 -10.56 -12.15 10.38
C HIS A 92 -11.87 -11.42 10.03
N ILE A 93 -12.16 -11.28 8.74
CA ILE A 93 -13.34 -10.60 8.19
C ILE A 93 -14.18 -11.53 7.31
N LYS A 94 -15.47 -11.22 7.13
CA LYS A 94 -16.40 -12.08 6.38
C LYS A 94 -16.16 -12.09 4.88
N ARG A 95 -15.74 -10.96 4.31
CA ARG A 95 -15.49 -10.80 2.88
C ARG A 95 -14.09 -10.19 2.66
N PRO A 96 -13.02 -11.01 2.67
CA PRO A 96 -11.72 -10.59 2.19
C PRO A 96 -11.78 -10.26 0.70
N GLY A 97 -11.06 -9.22 0.27
CA GLY A 97 -11.11 -8.76 -1.11
C GLY A 97 -10.39 -7.44 -1.33
N SER A 98 -10.45 -6.94 -2.56
CA SER A 98 -9.93 -5.61 -2.92
C SER A 98 -11.10 -4.68 -3.19
N TYR A 99 -11.11 -3.54 -2.51
CA TYR A 99 -12.20 -2.56 -2.55
C TYR A 99 -11.64 -1.19 -2.91
N GLU A 100 -12.17 -0.58 -3.96
CA GLU A 100 -11.84 0.82 -4.28
C GLU A 100 -12.69 1.73 -3.41
N MET A 101 -12.03 2.49 -2.53
CA MET A 101 -12.69 3.41 -1.60
C MET A 101 -12.33 4.85 -1.95
N LEU A 102 -13.27 5.76 -1.69
CA LEU A 102 -12.99 7.18 -1.66
C LEU A 102 -12.10 7.48 -0.45
N LEU A 103 -11.00 8.21 -0.64
CA LEU A 103 -10.18 8.65 0.49
C LEU A 103 -11.00 9.59 1.37
N GLY A 104 -10.89 9.45 2.69
CA GLY A 104 -11.75 10.15 3.64
C GLY A 104 -12.94 9.33 4.17
N THR A 105 -13.36 8.27 3.46
CA THR A 105 -14.37 7.34 3.98
C THR A 105 -13.91 6.75 5.33
N PRO A 106 -14.76 6.65 6.37
CA PRO A 106 -14.38 6.04 7.63
C PRO A 106 -13.90 4.60 7.46
N ILE A 107 -12.86 4.18 8.19
CA ILE A 107 -12.37 2.79 8.17
C ILE A 107 -13.48 1.80 8.55
N ARG A 108 -14.41 2.21 9.42
CA ARG A 108 -15.61 1.46 9.80
C ARG A 108 -16.45 1.07 8.60
N GLU A 109 -16.65 1.98 7.64
CA GLU A 109 -17.45 1.72 6.45
C GLU A 109 -16.81 0.61 5.61
N LEU A 110 -15.50 0.69 5.39
CA LEU A 110 -14.73 -0.38 4.73
C LEU A 110 -14.84 -1.73 5.47
N LEU A 111 -14.76 -1.72 6.80
CA LEU A 111 -14.84 -2.95 7.59
C LEU A 111 -16.26 -3.54 7.63
N GLU A 112 -17.25 -2.73 7.97
CA GLU A 112 -18.60 -3.20 8.27
C GLU A 112 -19.45 -3.36 7.00
N GLU A 113 -19.35 -2.41 6.06
CA GLU A 113 -20.19 -2.38 4.85
C GLU A 113 -19.57 -3.18 3.72
N GLU A 114 -18.30 -2.95 3.39
CA GLU A 114 -17.64 -3.63 2.26
C GLU A 114 -17.16 -5.03 2.67
N CYS A 115 -16.35 -5.14 3.73
CA CYS A 115 -15.83 -6.41 4.22
C CYS A 115 -16.86 -7.27 4.98
N GLY A 116 -18.04 -6.72 5.28
CA GLY A 116 -19.14 -7.43 5.96
C GLY A 116 -18.93 -7.66 7.46
N GLY A 117 -17.97 -6.95 8.05
CA GLY A 117 -17.57 -7.02 9.45
C GLY A 117 -16.63 -8.18 9.78
N MET A 118 -16.33 -8.30 11.07
CA MET A 118 -15.55 -9.41 11.63
C MET A 118 -16.26 -10.75 11.42
N LEU A 119 -15.51 -11.85 11.44
CA LEU A 119 -16.09 -13.21 11.44
C LEU A 119 -17.13 -13.40 12.55
N ALA A 120 -18.07 -14.33 12.35
CA ALA A 120 -19.14 -14.55 13.32
C ALA A 120 -18.59 -14.97 14.69
N GLY A 121 -18.96 -14.24 15.74
CA GLY A 121 -18.46 -14.47 17.10
C GLY A 121 -17.12 -13.79 17.42
N SER A 122 -16.45 -13.19 16.43
CA SER A 122 -15.21 -12.44 16.62
C SER A 122 -15.47 -10.96 16.91
N THR A 123 -14.61 -10.35 17.71
CA THR A 123 -14.52 -8.91 17.95
C THR A 123 -13.18 -8.38 17.47
N LEU A 124 -13.16 -7.14 16.98
CA LEU A 124 -11.92 -6.52 16.52
C LEU A 124 -10.98 -6.28 17.71
N LYS A 125 -9.77 -6.82 17.63
CA LYS A 125 -8.69 -6.55 18.58
C LYS A 125 -7.77 -5.45 18.09
N ALA A 126 -7.45 -5.49 16.80
CA ALA A 126 -6.42 -4.68 16.19
C ALA A 126 -6.49 -4.78 14.67
N PHE A 127 -5.88 -3.82 13.96
CA PHE A 127 -5.73 -3.88 12.52
C PHE A 127 -4.47 -3.16 12.02
N GLN A 128 -3.95 -3.54 10.85
CA GLN A 128 -2.86 -2.85 10.18
C GLN A 128 -3.37 -2.20 8.89
N PRO A 129 -3.35 -0.86 8.76
CA PRO A 129 -4.01 -0.18 7.66
C PRO A 129 -3.26 -0.19 6.31
N GLY A 130 -1.95 -0.44 6.31
CA GLY A 130 -1.12 -0.37 5.11
C GLY A 130 -0.18 -1.53 4.90
N GLY A 131 -0.44 -2.66 5.53
CA GLY A 131 0.34 -3.90 5.48
C GLY A 131 1.22 -4.11 6.71
N GLY A 132 1.99 -5.21 6.68
CA GLY A 132 2.84 -5.65 7.79
C GLY A 132 3.98 -4.69 8.16
N SER A 133 4.21 -3.64 7.38
CA SER A 133 5.22 -2.59 7.64
C SER A 133 4.68 -1.40 8.42
N MET A 134 3.36 -1.38 8.68
CA MET A 134 2.68 -0.29 9.36
C MET A 134 2.33 -0.67 10.79
N GLN A 135 2.37 0.32 11.67
CA GLN A 135 2.00 0.19 13.06
C GLN A 135 0.54 -0.23 13.20
N VAL A 136 0.28 -1.04 14.22
CA VAL A 136 -1.05 -1.55 14.52
C VAL A 136 -1.94 -0.43 15.07
N LEU A 137 -3.17 -0.35 14.58
CA LEU A 137 -4.25 0.45 15.13
C LEU A 137 -5.23 -0.43 15.92
N LEU A 138 -6.00 0.22 16.80
CA LEU A 138 -6.89 -0.41 17.77
C LEU A 138 -8.35 -0.05 17.48
N PRO A 139 -9.33 -0.73 18.10
CA PRO A 139 -10.74 -0.57 17.75
C PRO A 139 -11.26 0.86 17.86
N GLN A 140 -10.71 1.70 18.76
CA GLN A 140 -11.10 3.12 18.84
C GLN A 140 -10.73 3.95 17.61
N HIS A 141 -9.89 3.42 16.72
CA HIS A 141 -9.44 4.11 15.50
C HIS A 141 -10.29 3.77 14.27
N VAL A 142 -11.32 2.91 14.37
CA VAL A 142 -12.14 2.54 13.20
C VAL A 142 -12.96 3.71 12.64
N ASP A 143 -13.20 4.75 13.45
CA ASP A 143 -13.88 5.95 12.99
C ASP A 143 -12.93 6.98 12.36
N LEU A 144 -11.62 6.69 12.28
CA LEU A 144 -10.70 7.51 11.51
C LEU A 144 -11.06 7.42 10.01
N PRO A 145 -10.94 8.54 9.28
CA PRO A 145 -11.08 8.52 7.84
C PRO A 145 -9.90 7.75 7.20
N LEU A 146 -10.16 7.12 6.05
CA LEU A 146 -9.15 6.59 5.13
C LEU A 146 -8.37 7.76 4.50
N ASP A 147 -7.59 8.46 5.33
CA ASP A 147 -6.80 9.63 5.01
C ASP A 147 -5.36 9.43 5.52
N MET A 148 -4.38 9.71 4.66
CA MET A 148 -2.97 9.51 4.96
C MET A 148 -2.50 10.32 6.18
N ALA A 149 -2.94 11.59 6.29
CA ALA A 149 -2.51 12.49 7.35
C ALA A 149 -3.18 12.16 8.69
N GLU A 150 -4.48 11.83 8.68
CA GLU A 150 -5.20 11.46 9.90
C GLU A 150 -4.70 10.13 10.47
N VAL A 151 -4.46 9.13 9.61
CA VAL A 151 -3.88 7.85 10.05
C VAL A 151 -2.43 8.03 10.54
N GLN A 152 -1.67 8.95 9.93
CA GLN A 152 -0.33 9.31 10.41
C GLN A 152 -0.36 9.95 11.81
N LYS A 153 -1.34 10.82 12.09
CA LYS A 153 -1.51 11.40 13.44
C LYS A 153 -1.83 10.34 14.50
N ALA A 154 -2.47 9.25 14.10
CA ALA A 154 -2.71 8.08 14.95
C ALA A 154 -1.49 7.14 15.08
N GLY A 155 -0.36 7.48 14.47
CA GLY A 155 0.91 6.75 14.59
C GLY A 155 1.08 5.58 13.61
N SER A 156 0.29 5.51 12.54
CA SER A 156 0.38 4.48 11.50
C SER A 156 0.40 5.09 10.09
N SER A 157 0.20 4.31 9.03
CA SER A 157 0.07 4.80 7.66
C SER A 157 -0.76 3.84 6.82
N LEU A 158 -1.51 4.36 5.84
CA LEU A 158 -2.29 3.54 4.91
C LEU A 158 -1.41 2.76 3.92
N GLY A 159 -0.10 3.04 3.84
CA GLY A 159 0.88 2.25 3.09
C GLY A 159 0.39 1.81 1.71
N ALA A 160 0.48 0.52 1.42
CA ALA A 160 0.03 -0.07 0.15
C ALA A 160 -1.49 -0.33 0.08
N GLY A 161 -2.28 0.12 1.07
CA GLY A 161 -3.70 -0.20 1.19
C GLY A 161 -3.97 -1.65 1.63
N ALA A 162 -2.95 -2.38 2.09
CA ALA A 162 -3.09 -3.77 2.55
C ALA A 162 -3.65 -3.82 3.99
N MET A 163 -4.96 -3.75 4.12
CA MET A 163 -5.68 -3.74 5.39
C MET A 163 -5.76 -5.16 5.99
N ILE A 164 -5.25 -5.35 7.20
CA ILE A 164 -5.29 -6.65 7.90
C ILE A 164 -6.07 -6.49 9.21
N PHE A 165 -7.22 -7.14 9.33
CA PHE A 165 -8.03 -7.12 10.56
C PHE A 165 -7.78 -8.36 11.43
N MET A 166 -7.55 -8.15 12.72
CA MET A 166 -7.21 -9.19 13.69
C MET A 166 -8.23 -9.24 14.82
N ASP A 167 -8.67 -10.44 15.18
CA ASP A 167 -9.69 -10.64 16.20
C ASP A 167 -9.10 -10.82 17.61
N GLN A 168 -9.98 -10.97 18.61
CA GLN A 168 -9.63 -11.09 20.03
C GLN A 168 -8.62 -12.20 20.34
N ASP A 169 -8.68 -13.30 19.59
CA ASP A 169 -7.89 -14.51 19.82
C ASP A 169 -6.49 -14.41 19.18
N THR A 170 -6.25 -13.42 18.32
CA THR A 170 -4.97 -13.23 17.66
C THR A 170 -3.86 -12.82 18.65
N CYS A 171 -2.76 -13.59 18.73
CA CYS A 171 -1.57 -13.21 19.50
C CYS A 171 -0.71 -12.18 18.75
N LEU A 172 -0.68 -10.93 19.22
CA LEU A 172 0.09 -9.87 18.54
C LEU A 172 1.62 -10.07 18.63
N VAL A 173 2.10 -10.85 19.61
CA VAL A 173 3.52 -11.24 19.69
C VAL A 173 3.85 -12.21 18.57
N ASP A 174 3.01 -13.20 18.31
CA ASP A 174 3.20 -14.17 17.23
C ASP A 174 3.11 -13.47 15.85
N VAL A 175 2.18 -12.53 15.70
CA VAL A 175 2.10 -11.68 14.50
C VAL A 175 3.41 -10.92 14.29
N SER A 176 3.94 -10.29 15.34
CA SER A 176 5.20 -9.56 15.29
C SER A 176 6.37 -10.48 14.93
N MET A 177 6.46 -11.66 15.55
CA MET A 177 7.47 -12.68 15.24
C MET A 177 7.38 -13.11 13.78
N ARG A 178 6.17 -13.36 13.26
CA ARG A 178 5.98 -13.76 11.87
C ARG A 178 6.41 -12.67 10.89
N LEU A 179 6.14 -11.41 11.22
CA LEU A 179 6.59 -10.26 10.42
C LEU A 179 8.11 -10.11 10.46
N VAL A 180 8.73 -10.29 11.63
CA VAL A 180 10.20 -10.29 11.76
C VAL A 180 10.82 -11.42 10.93
N ASP A 181 10.29 -12.64 11.01
CA ASP A 181 10.74 -13.77 10.20
C ASP A 181 10.59 -13.48 8.69
N PHE A 182 9.49 -12.84 8.30
CA PHE A 182 9.28 -12.39 6.92
C PHE A 182 10.34 -11.38 6.49
N TYR A 183 10.59 -10.33 7.28
CA TYR A 183 11.62 -9.33 6.96
C TYR A 183 13.03 -9.92 6.97
N GLN A 184 13.30 -10.88 7.84
CA GLN A 184 14.58 -11.59 7.89
C GLN A 184 14.78 -12.45 6.64
N HIS A 185 13.72 -13.10 6.14
CA HIS A 185 13.76 -13.88 4.90
C HIS A 185 13.91 -12.99 3.66
N GLU A 186 13.20 -11.87 3.62
CA GLU A 186 13.13 -10.95 2.47
C GLU A 186 14.21 -9.88 2.45
N SER A 187 15.06 -9.83 3.48
CA SER A 187 16.21 -8.93 3.53
C SER A 187 17.19 -9.28 2.41
N CYS A 188 17.68 -8.27 1.69
CA CYS A 188 18.65 -8.46 0.59
C CYS A 188 20.10 -8.72 1.04
N GLY A 189 20.34 -8.78 2.35
CA GLY A 189 21.67 -8.96 2.96
C GLY A 189 21.92 -8.00 4.10
#